data_AF-A0A3D9BCN1-F1
#
_entry.id   AF-A0A3D9BCN1-F1
#
_cell.length_a   1.000
_cell.length_b   1.000
_cell.length_c   1.000
_cell.angle_alpha   90.00
_cell.angle_beta   90.00
_cell.angle_gamma   90.00
#
_symmetry.space_group_name_H-M   'P 1'
#
loop_
_entity.id
_entity.type
_entity.pdbx_description
1 polymer ?
#
loop_
_entity_poly.entity_id
_entity_poly.type
_entity_poly.pdbx_seq_one_letter_code
_entity_poly.pdbx_strand_id
1 'polypeptide(L)'
;MVIKYIVKNSTGTILQDTKNNNLDIDFHSTKIKSTQNSVIFFYSGTNCNVGWGDVYLKKVNATQISWEYRPNDIVTTASKCPPTLDTTIYLPETKDLIFTKQ
;
A
#
# COMPACT_ATOMS: atom_id res chain seq x y z
N MET A 1 5.86 7.73 -10.90
CA MET A 1 4.53 8.09 -10.35
C MET A 1 4.54 7.78 -8.87
N VAL A 2 4.06 8.69 -8.03
CA VAL A 2 3.95 8.52 -6.56
C VAL A 2 2.47 8.42 -6.19
N ILE A 3 2.12 7.53 -5.28
CA ILE A 3 0.78 7.38 -4.71
C ILE A 3 0.78 8.01 -3.32
N LYS A 4 -0.15 8.93 -3.09
CA LYS A 4 -0.46 9.49 -1.78
C LYS A 4 -1.92 9.19 -1.44
N TYR A 5 -2.19 8.86 -0.20
CA TYR A 5 -3.49 8.40 0.25
C TYR A 5 -3.76 8.77 1.72
N ILE A 6 -5.05 8.79 2.07
CA ILE A 6 -5.52 9.00 3.45
C ILE A 6 -6.47 7.86 3.77
N VAL A 7 -6.22 7.17 4.88
CA VAL A 7 -7.12 6.13 5.41
C VAL A 7 -7.92 6.74 6.54
N LYS A 8 -9.23 6.54 6.52
CA LYS A 8 -10.16 6.97 7.56
C LYS A 8 -10.99 5.79 8.04
N ASN A 9 -11.36 5.80 9.32
CA ASN A 9 -12.36 4.87 9.83
C ASN A 9 -13.79 5.29 9.42
N SER A 10 -14.80 4.51 9.81
CA SER A 10 -16.22 4.78 9.51
C SER A 10 -16.76 6.08 10.13
N THR A 11 -16.14 6.59 11.18
CA THR A 11 -16.51 7.87 11.82
C THR A 11 -15.79 9.08 11.21
N GLY A 12 -14.92 8.86 10.21
CA GLY A 12 -14.15 9.91 9.54
C GLY A 12 -12.82 10.29 10.20
N THR A 13 -12.43 9.62 11.29
CA THR A 13 -11.12 9.80 11.94
C THR A 13 -10.00 9.31 11.03
N ILE A 14 -8.95 10.11 10.85
CA ILE A 14 -7.78 9.77 10.05
C ILE A 14 -6.94 8.73 10.80
N LEU A 15 -6.70 7.59 10.17
CA LEU A 15 -5.85 6.52 10.68
C LEU A 15 -4.44 6.57 10.05
N GLN A 16 -4.33 7.03 8.81
CA GLN A 16 -3.06 7.18 8.10
C GLN A 16 -3.16 8.31 7.08
N ASP A 17 -2.15 9.18 7.01
CA ASP A 17 -2.09 10.27 6.03
C ASP A 17 -0.67 10.37 5.45
N THR A 18 -0.51 9.87 4.22
CA THR A 18 0.77 9.99 3.48
C THR A 18 0.84 11.26 2.64
N LYS A 19 -0.28 11.99 2.52
CA LYS A 19 -0.42 13.20 1.69
C LYS A 19 0.10 14.44 2.38
N ASN A 20 -0.21 14.62 3.67
CA ASN A 20 0.09 15.85 4.43
C ASN A 20 1.31 15.72 5.37
N ASN A 21 2.14 14.68 5.20
CA ASN A 21 3.43 14.43 5.86
C ASN A 21 3.43 14.26 7.40
N ASN A 22 3.13 13.05 7.87
CA ASN A 22 3.51 12.59 9.22
C ASN A 22 4.20 11.20 9.25
N LEU A 23 4.31 10.52 8.11
CA LEU A 23 4.89 9.18 8.02
C LEU A 23 5.77 9.10 6.77
N ASP A 24 7.00 8.63 6.94
CA ASP A 24 7.96 8.36 5.86
C ASP A 24 7.60 7.06 5.12
N ILE A 25 6.37 7.01 4.62
CA ILE A 25 5.86 5.91 3.81
C ILE A 25 6.00 6.29 2.35
N ASP A 26 6.85 5.53 1.66
CA ASP A 26 7.06 5.65 0.23
C ASP A 26 6.18 4.64 -0.51
N PHE A 27 5.47 5.15 -1.51
CA PHE A 27 4.61 4.36 -2.36
C PHE A 27 4.71 4.88 -3.79
N HIS A 28 5.48 4.20 -4.64
CA HIS A 28 5.77 4.68 -5.99
C HIS A 28 5.87 3.55 -7.02
N SER A 29 5.61 3.90 -8.27
CA SER A 29 5.71 2.97 -9.40
C SER A 29 7.17 2.62 -9.66
N THR A 30 7.47 1.32 -9.74
CA THR A 30 8.82 0.81 -10.06
C THR A 30 8.89 0.19 -11.45
N LYS A 31 7.79 -0.40 -11.95
CA LYS A 31 7.78 -1.09 -13.25
C LYS A 31 6.46 -0.93 -13.98
N ILE A 32 6.52 -0.82 -15.31
CA ILE A 32 5.34 -0.84 -16.19
C ILE A 32 5.44 -2.09 -17.07
N LYS A 33 4.38 -2.89 -17.11
CA LYS A 33 4.25 -4.08 -17.94
C LYS A 33 3.12 -3.88 -18.95
N SER A 34 3.40 -3.14 -20.01
CA SER A 34 2.39 -2.73 -21.00
C SER A 34 1.65 -3.91 -21.64
N THR A 35 2.35 -5.02 -21.94
CA THR A 35 1.74 -6.24 -22.51
C THR A 35 0.77 -6.94 -21.56
N GLN A 36 0.86 -6.67 -20.25
CA GLN A 36 0.00 -7.23 -19.22
C GLN A 36 -1.04 -6.21 -18.71
N ASN A 37 -1.06 -5.00 -19.29
CA ASN A 37 -1.85 -3.87 -18.83
C ASN A 37 -1.69 -3.61 -17.32
N SER A 38 -0.47 -3.74 -16.80
CA SER A 38 -0.20 -3.60 -15.37
C SER A 38 0.96 -2.65 -15.05
N VAL A 39 0.88 -2.06 -13.86
CA VAL A 39 1.92 -1.25 -13.23
C VAL A 39 2.21 -1.86 -11.87
N ILE A 40 3.49 -1.95 -11.53
CA ILE A 40 3.97 -2.44 -10.25
C ILE A 40 4.48 -1.25 -9.45
N PHE A 41 4.05 -1.19 -8.21
CA PHE A 41 4.45 -0.20 -7.25
C PHE A 41 5.20 -0.87 -6.10
N PHE A 42 6.20 -0.17 -5.57
CA PHE A 42 6.82 -0.51 -4.31
C PHE A 42 6.14 0.26 -3.19
N TYR A 43 5.81 -0.43 -2.11
CA TYR A 43 5.34 0.14 -0.85
C TYR A 43 6.39 -0.13 0.23
N SER A 44 6.90 0.92 0.88
CA SER A 44 7.98 0.80 1.87
C SER A 44 7.58 0.13 3.18
N GLY A 45 6.29 -0.09 3.41
CA GLY A 45 5.78 -0.52 4.71
C GLY A 45 5.50 0.64 5.64
N THR A 46 4.91 0.33 6.78
CA THR A 46 4.68 1.28 7.88
C THR A 46 5.93 1.37 8.78
N ASN A 47 5.79 1.72 10.06
CA ASN A 47 6.88 1.71 11.02
C ASN A 47 7.72 0.43 10.92
N CYS A 48 9.04 0.59 10.94
CA CYS A 48 10.02 -0.49 10.82
C CYS A 48 9.95 -1.28 9.50
N ASN A 49 9.34 -0.69 8.46
CA ASN A 49 9.05 -1.30 7.16
C ASN A 49 8.11 -2.51 7.25
N VAL A 50 7.27 -2.61 8.30
CA VAL A 50 6.30 -3.70 8.40
C VAL A 50 5.31 -3.61 7.23
N GLY A 51 5.12 -4.73 6.52
CA GLY A 51 4.30 -4.79 5.31
C GLY A 51 4.96 -4.20 4.06
N TRP A 52 6.26 -3.97 4.04
CA TRP A 52 6.91 -3.58 2.79
C TRP A 52 6.69 -4.64 1.69
N GLY A 53 6.58 -4.22 0.43
CA GLY A 53 6.31 -5.16 -0.66
C GLY A 53 5.85 -4.50 -1.95
N ASP A 54 5.41 -5.34 -2.87
CA ASP A 54 4.93 -4.91 -4.19
C ASP A 54 3.40 -4.81 -4.21
N VAL A 55 2.89 -3.81 -4.92
CA VAL A 55 1.48 -3.69 -5.28
C VAL A 55 1.34 -3.74 -6.80
N TYR A 56 0.51 -4.65 -7.28
CA TYR A 56 0.20 -4.84 -8.68
C TYR A 56 -1.16 -4.22 -8.98
N LEU A 57 -1.17 -3.17 -9.80
CA LEU A 57 -2.39 -2.60 -10.38
C LEU A 57 -2.50 -3.05 -11.82
N LYS A 58 -3.57 -3.78 -12.14
CA LYS A 58 -3.83 -4.26 -13.51
C LYS A 58 -5.16 -3.71 -14.00
N LYS A 59 -5.14 -3.08 -15.17
CA LYS A 59 -6.36 -2.63 -15.84
C LYS A 59 -7.12 -3.86 -16.33
N VAL A 60 -8.35 -4.03 -15.83
CA VAL A 60 -9.25 -5.11 -16.25
C VAL A 60 -10.03 -4.64 -17.47
N ASN A 61 -10.60 -3.43 -17.41
CA ASN A 61 -11.30 -2.78 -18.52
C ASN A 61 -11.27 -1.24 -18.32
N ALA A 62 -12.14 -0.50 -19.01
CA ALA A 62 -12.17 0.96 -18.93
C ALA A 62 -12.62 1.52 -17.57
N THR A 63 -13.35 0.74 -16.78
CA THR A 63 -13.94 1.18 -15.50
C THR A 63 -13.42 0.41 -14.29
N GLN A 64 -12.63 -0.66 -14.50
CA GLN A 64 -12.17 -1.55 -13.45
C GLN A 64 -10.66 -1.75 -13.46
N ILE A 65 -10.09 -1.73 -12.26
CA ILE A 65 -8.68 -2.04 -11.99
C ILE A 65 -8.65 -3.10 -10.89
N SER A 66 -7.88 -4.16 -11.10
CA SER A 66 -7.60 -5.13 -10.04
C SER A 66 -6.39 -4.70 -9.22
N TRP A 67 -6.45 -4.99 -7.94
CA TRP A 67 -5.41 -4.73 -6.95
C TRP A 67 -4.94 -6.04 -6.36
N GLU A 68 -3.62 -6.20 -6.31
CA GLU A 68 -2.98 -7.31 -5.60
C GLU A 68 -1.78 -6.77 -4.85
N TYR A 69 -1.83 -6.85 -3.53
CA TYR A 69 -0.74 -6.47 -2.63
C TYR A 69 -0.02 -7.73 -2.17
N ARG A 70 1.30 -7.76 -2.39
CA ARG A 70 2.19 -8.87 -2.05
C ARG A 70 3.25 -8.38 -1.05
N PRO A 71 2.97 -8.42 0.26
CA PRO A 71 3.96 -8.07 1.27
C PRO A 71 5.11 -9.09 1.25
N ASN A 72 6.31 -8.60 1.56
CA ASN A 72 7.47 -9.45 1.82
C ASN A 72 7.59 -9.73 3.32
N ASP A 73 8.24 -10.85 3.63
CA ASP A 73 8.55 -11.19 5.01
C ASP A 73 9.54 -10.19 5.62
N ILE A 74 9.37 -9.92 6.91
CA ILE A 74 10.31 -9.15 7.69
C ILE A 74 10.40 -9.72 9.10
N VAL A 75 11.62 -9.80 9.62
CA VAL A 75 11.85 -10.11 11.03
C VAL A 75 12.06 -8.82 11.81
N THR A 76 11.24 -8.63 12.84
CA THR A 76 11.31 -7.52 13.80
C THR A 76 11.70 -8.02 15.18
N THR A 77 12.57 -7.27 15.85
CA THR A 77 12.90 -7.44 17.27
C THR A 77 12.46 -6.18 18.02
N ALA A 78 12.29 -6.25 19.35
CA ALA A 78 11.96 -5.06 20.14
C ALA A 78 13.00 -3.91 20.00
N SER A 79 14.26 -4.25 19.72
CA SER A 79 15.32 -3.26 19.45
C SER A 79 15.21 -2.59 18.08
N LYS A 80 14.75 -3.34 17.06
CA LYS A 80 14.57 -2.85 15.68
C LYS A 80 13.21 -2.18 15.48
N CYS A 81 12.21 -2.66 16.20
CA CYS A 81 10.84 -2.17 16.17
C CYS A 81 10.24 -2.22 17.58
N PRO A 82 10.32 -1.11 18.35
CA PRO A 82 9.72 -1.03 19.66
C PRO A 82 8.21 -1.30 19.62
N PRO A 83 7.63 -2.01 20.59
CA PRO A 83 6.20 -2.36 20.61
C PRO A 83 5.27 -1.16 20.79
N THR A 84 5.83 0.03 21.06
CA THR A 84 5.09 1.30 21.14
C THR A 84 4.78 1.90 19.77
N LEU A 85 5.40 1.42 18.70
CA LEU A 85 5.15 1.90 17.34
C LEU A 85 3.95 1.17 16.74
N ASP A 86 3.06 1.93 16.08
CA ASP A 86 1.95 1.33 15.33
C ASP A 86 2.46 0.70 14.04
N THR A 87 2.40 -0.63 13.96
CA THR A 87 2.77 -1.40 12.77
C THR A 87 1.57 -1.86 11.94
N THR A 88 0.40 -1.25 12.15
CA THR A 88 -0.82 -1.58 11.39
C THR A 88 -0.63 -1.28 9.90
N ILE A 89 -0.96 -2.26 9.06
CA ILE A 89 -0.97 -2.13 7.61
C ILE A 89 -2.41 -1.83 7.18
N TYR A 90 -2.61 -0.69 6.52
CA TYR A 90 -3.93 -0.26 6.02
C TYR A 90 -4.14 -0.51 4.53
N LEU A 91 -3.14 -1.06 3.83
CA LEU A 91 -3.34 -1.52 2.46
C LEU A 91 -4.16 -2.82 2.45
N PRO A 92 -5.15 -2.97 1.54
CA PRO A 92 -5.98 -4.16 1.51
C PRO A 92 -5.18 -5.35 0.98
N GLU A 93 -4.94 -6.32 1.85
CA GLU A 93 -4.41 -7.64 1.51
C GLU A 93 -5.59 -8.58 1.24
N THR A 94 -6.17 -8.47 0.05
CA THR A 94 -7.32 -9.29 -0.36
C THR A 94 -7.10 -9.80 -1.76
N LYS A 95 -7.34 -11.10 -1.93
CA LYS A 95 -7.29 -11.73 -3.24
C LYS A 95 -8.45 -11.21 -4.10
N ASP A 96 -8.18 -10.96 -5.38
CA ASP A 96 -9.19 -10.60 -6.38
C ASP A 96 -9.95 -9.28 -6.07
N LEU A 97 -9.31 -8.33 -5.39
CA LEU A 97 -9.89 -7.01 -5.13
C LEU A 97 -10.01 -6.19 -6.42
N ILE A 98 -11.23 -5.76 -6.76
CA ILE A 98 -11.53 -4.93 -7.93
C ILE A 98 -12.04 -3.55 -7.49
N PHE A 99 -11.33 -2.50 -7.91
CA PHE A 99 -11.81 -1.13 -7.80
C PHE A 99 -12.62 -0.77 -9.05
N THR A 100 -13.82 -0.23 -8.83
CA THR A 100 -14.69 0.27 -9.90
C THR A 100 -14.75 1.79 -9.84
N LYS A 101 -14.57 2.44 -10.99
CA LYS A 101 -14.70 3.90 -11.13
C LYS A 101 -16.16 4.31 -10.87
N GLN A 102 -16.38 5.22 -9.92
CA GLN A 102 -17.67 5.88 -9.67
C GLN A 102 -17.83 7.15 -10.51
#